data_AF-A0A9D4EZD7-F1
#
_entry.id   AF-A0A9D4EZD7-F1
#
_cell.length_a   1.000
_cell.length_b   1.000
_cell.length_c   1.000
_cell.angle_alpha   90.00
_cell.angle_beta   90.00
_cell.angle_gamma   90.00
#
_symmetry.space_group_name_H-M   'P 1'
#
loop_
_entity.id
_entity.type
_entity.pdbx_description
1 polymer ?
#
loop_
_entity_poly.entity_id
_entity_poly.type
_entity_poly.pdbx_seq_one_letter_code
_entity_poly.pdbx_strand_id
1 'polypeptide(L)'
;MRNNLVFTNIQEDNSTCNETAEITETKLRNHLQEKLEIAKDIADTIRFECVHHSPGQPVSGKSRNIVAKFTYFKDREMVRREWKHLSGTGCQMFEQFPPHRKWLKTAES
;
A
#
# COMPACT_ATOMS: atom_id res chain seq x y z
N MET A 1 -10.34 9.46 -1.02
CA MET A 1 -9.87 8.28 -1.78
C MET A 1 -10.41 7.06 -1.06
N ARG A 2 -11.24 6.23 -1.71
CA ARG A 2 -12.08 5.24 -0.98
C ARG A 2 -11.60 3.79 -1.12
N ASN A 3 -10.83 3.48 -2.16
CA ASN A 3 -10.40 2.13 -2.53
C ASN A 3 -8.88 1.94 -2.44
N ASN A 4 -8.19 2.79 -1.67
CA ASN A 4 -6.74 2.79 -1.61
C ASN A 4 -6.27 2.23 -0.26
N LEU A 5 -5.34 1.28 -0.30
CA LEU A 5 -4.59 0.83 0.87
C LEU A 5 -3.12 1.20 0.72
N VAL A 6 -2.52 1.54 1.85
CA VAL A 6 -1.10 1.85 1.97
C VAL A 6 -0.41 0.74 2.72
N PHE A 7 0.67 0.21 2.16
CA PHE A 7 1.49 -0.84 2.72
C PHE A 7 2.86 -0.28 3.05
N THR A 8 3.38 -0.55 4.25
CA THR A 8 4.67 -0.06 4.70
C THR A 8 5.71 -1.16 4.77
N ASN A 9 6.99 -0.78 4.68
CA ASN A 9 8.12 -1.67 4.94
C ASN A 9 8.25 -2.84 3.94
N ILE A 10 7.79 -2.66 2.70
CA ILE A 10 8.04 -3.58 1.59
C ILE A 10 9.37 -3.16 0.95
N GLN A 11 10.32 -4.08 0.77
CA GLN A 11 11.64 -3.75 0.22
C GLN A 11 11.56 -3.20 -1.21
N GLU A 12 12.07 -1.98 -1.38
CA GLU A 12 12.28 -1.40 -2.70
C GLU A 12 13.54 -1.99 -3.34
N ASP A 13 13.50 -2.18 -4.66
CA ASP A 13 14.74 -2.53 -5.36
C ASP A 13 15.57 -1.26 -5.54
N ASN A 14 16.49 -1.01 -4.61
CA ASN A 14 17.40 0.15 -4.63
C ASN A 14 18.26 0.22 -5.92
N SER A 15 18.27 -0.84 -6.72
CA SER A 15 19.05 -0.94 -7.97
C SER A 15 18.43 -0.15 -9.12
N THR A 16 17.12 0.15 -9.06
CA THR A 16 16.40 0.76 -10.18
C THR A 16 15.51 1.88 -9.69
N CYS A 17 15.91 3.12 -9.95
CA CYS A 17 15.06 4.30 -9.89
C CYS A 17 13.82 4.24 -10.81
N ASN A 18 13.62 3.14 -11.54
CA ASN A 18 12.55 2.82 -12.48
C ASN A 18 11.89 1.47 -12.16
N GLU A 19 11.56 1.16 -10.90
CA GLU A 19 10.62 0.06 -10.64
C GLU A 19 9.32 0.35 -11.39
N THR A 20 8.97 -0.52 -12.34
CA THR A 20 7.70 -0.44 -13.07
C THR A 20 6.56 -0.87 -12.17
N ALA A 21 5.35 -0.38 -12.47
CA ALA A 21 4.14 -0.75 -11.72
C ALA A 21 3.94 -2.28 -11.63
N GLU A 22 4.36 -3.03 -12.66
CA GLU A 22 4.28 -4.49 -12.72
C GLU A 22 5.15 -5.19 -11.67
N ILE A 23 6.38 -4.68 -11.44
CA ILE A 23 7.29 -5.23 -10.42
C ILE A 23 6.74 -4.92 -9.03
N THR A 24 6.28 -3.69 -8.79
CA THR A 24 5.68 -3.29 -7.52
C THR A 24 4.42 -4.10 -7.22
N GLU A 25 3.59 -4.35 -8.24
CA GLU A 25 2.39 -5.19 -8.11
C GLU A 25 2.75 -6.63 -7.74
N THR A 26 3.75 -7.21 -8.41
CA THR A 26 4.21 -8.58 -8.11
C THR A 26 4.71 -8.69 -6.67
N LYS A 27 5.51 -7.71 -6.21
CA LYS A 27 5.97 -7.62 -4.81
C LYS A 27 4.81 -7.51 -3.84
N LEU A 28 3.80 -6.71 -4.17
CA LEU A 28 2.59 -6.59 -3.36
C LEU A 28 1.84 -7.92 -3.29
N ARG A 29 1.65 -8.62 -4.41
CA ARG A 29 0.97 -9.93 -4.43
C ARG A 29 1.70 -10.98 -3.60
N ASN A 30 3.03 -11.01 -3.65
CA ASN A 30 3.84 -11.87 -2.78
C ASN A 30 3.66 -11.49 -1.30
N HIS A 31 3.66 -10.19 -0.99
CA HIS A 31 3.41 -9.71 0.37
C HIS A 31 2.03 -10.12 0.90
N LEU A 32 0.98 -10.06 0.06
CA LEU A 32 -0.36 -10.54 0.43
C LEU A 32 -0.38 -12.03 0.76
N GLN A 33 0.40 -12.84 0.04
CA GLN A 33 0.48 -14.28 0.29
C GLN A 33 1.30 -14.61 1.54
N GLU A 34 2.48 -14.00 1.69
CA GLU A 34 3.43 -14.34 2.76
C GLU A 34 3.09 -13.73 4.11
N LYS A 35 2.57 -12.49 4.13
CA LYS A 35 2.35 -11.73 5.37
C LYS A 35 0.90 -11.67 5.81
N LEU A 36 -0.03 -11.71 4.85
CA LEU A 36 -1.46 -11.69 5.14
C LEU A 36 -2.09 -13.08 5.02
N GLU A 37 -1.30 -14.11 4.69
CA GLU A 37 -1.73 -15.51 4.54
C GLU A 37 -2.95 -15.68 3.59
N ILE A 38 -3.10 -14.76 2.63
CA ILE A 38 -4.17 -14.82 1.64
C ILE A 38 -3.83 -15.92 0.64
N ALA A 39 -4.80 -16.83 0.41
CA ALA A 39 -4.64 -17.90 -0.57
C ALA A 39 -4.26 -17.34 -1.94
N LYS A 40 -3.30 -17.99 -2.60
CA LYS A 40 -2.77 -17.55 -3.91
C LYS A 40 -3.86 -17.35 -4.97
N ASP A 41 -4.86 -18.23 -4.99
CA ASP A 41 -6.02 -18.13 -5.88
C ASP A 41 -6.77 -16.80 -5.70
N ILE A 42 -7.05 -16.44 -4.45
CA ILE A 42 -7.70 -15.18 -4.12
C ILE A 42 -6.77 -14.00 -4.47
N ALA A 43 -5.49 -14.08 -4.10
CA ALA A 43 -4.53 -13.03 -4.39
C ALA A 43 -4.38 -12.75 -5.90
N ASP A 44 -4.54 -13.76 -6.76
CA ASP A 44 -4.50 -13.64 -8.22
C ASP A 44 -5.78 -12.96 -8.77
N THR A 45 -6.95 -13.28 -8.20
CA THR A 45 -8.22 -12.66 -8.61
C THR A 45 -8.33 -11.16 -8.32
N ILE A 46 -7.56 -10.65 -7.36
CA ILE A 46 -7.56 -9.23 -7.01
C ILE A 46 -7.08 -8.40 -8.21
N ARG A 47 -7.92 -7.42 -8.61
CA ARG A 47 -7.58 -6.45 -9.65
C ARG A 47 -7.20 -5.10 -9.05
N PHE A 48 -6.01 -4.64 -9.41
CA PHE A 48 -5.53 -3.31 -9.08
C PHE A 48 -5.76 -2.37 -10.27
N GLU A 49 -6.16 -1.14 -9.99
CA GLU A 49 -6.21 -0.07 -10.98
C GLU A 49 -4.82 0.57 -11.13
N CYS A 50 -4.10 0.71 -10.01
CA CYS A 50 -2.76 1.26 -9.99
C CYS A 50 -2.03 0.84 -8.69
N VAL A 51 -0.76 0.46 -8.82
CA VAL A 51 0.14 0.22 -7.70
C VAL A 51 1.40 1.05 -7.92
N HIS A 52 1.74 1.90 -6.95
CA HIS A 52 2.90 2.78 -7.05
C HIS A 52 3.48 3.08 -5.66
N HIS A 53 4.73 3.55 -5.64
CA HIS A 53 5.36 4.02 -4.41
C HIS A 53 4.87 5.42 -4.05
N SER A 54 4.71 5.69 -2.75
CA SER A 54 4.35 7.01 -2.25
C SER A 54 5.40 8.06 -2.64
N PRO A 55 4.99 9.31 -2.95
CA PRO A 55 5.93 10.37 -3.28
C PRO A 55 6.84 10.69 -2.09
N GLY A 56 8.11 10.97 -2.38
CA GLY A 56 9.16 11.22 -1.39
C GLY A 56 10.46 10.53 -1.77
N GLN A 57 11.57 10.97 -1.18
CA GLN A 57 12.83 10.26 -1.31
C GLN A 57 12.85 9.07 -0.34
N PRO A 58 13.42 7.92 -0.75
CA PRO A 58 13.68 6.83 0.18
C PRO A 58 14.56 7.37 1.31
N VAL A 59 14.10 7.17 2.55
CA VAL A 59 14.87 7.57 3.73
C VAL A 59 15.88 6.45 4.00
N SER A 60 17.13 6.79 4.32
CA SER A 60 18.15 5.77 4.60
C SER A 60 17.64 4.78 5.67
N GLY A 61 17.57 3.50 5.29
CA GLY A 61 17.05 2.42 6.13
C GLY A 61 15.52 2.23 6.13
N LYS A 62 14.75 2.98 5.33
CA LYS A 62 13.29 2.80 5.18
C LYS A 62 12.84 2.89 3.72
N SER A 63 12.22 1.82 3.26
CA SER A 63 11.47 1.78 2.00
C SER A 63 10.32 2.79 1.99
N ARG A 64 10.04 3.37 0.82
CA ARG A 64 8.79 4.11 0.57
C ARG A 64 7.60 3.18 0.68
N ASN A 65 6.47 3.74 1.08
CA ASN A 65 5.23 2.99 1.20
C ASN A 65 4.68 2.67 -0.20
N ILE A 66 4.02 1.53 -0.35
CA ILE A 66 3.30 1.17 -1.57
C ILE A 66 1.84 1.59 -1.40
N VAL A 67 1.32 2.33 -2.38
CA VAL A 67 -0.09 2.69 -2.47
C VAL A 67 -0.73 1.81 -3.54
N ALA A 68 -1.67 0.98 -3.12
CA ALA A 68 -2.44 0.11 -4.02
C ALA A 68 -3.88 0.63 -4.13
N LYS A 69 -4.30 0.96 -5.34
CA LYS A 69 -5.68 1.29 -5.68
C LYS A 69 -6.37 0.05 -6.21
N PHE A 70 -7.38 -0.41 -5.50
CA PHE A 70 -8.17 -1.58 -5.88
C PHE A 70 -9.29 -1.16 -6.83
N THR A 71 -9.53 -1.99 -7.84
CA THR A 71 -10.67 -1.83 -8.75
C THR A 71 -11.98 -2.02 -8.01
N TYR A 72 -12.04 -3.05 -7.15
CA TYR A 72 -13.25 -3.41 -6.40
C TYR A 72 -13.11 -3.13 -4.90
N PHE A 73 -14.13 -2.49 -4.32
CA PHE A 73 -14.18 -2.22 -2.88
C PHE A 73 -14.23 -3.50 -2.03
N LYS A 74 -14.85 -4.57 -2.54
CA LYS A 74 -14.94 -5.87 -1.85
C LYS A 74 -13.56 -6.48 -1.62
N ASP A 75 -12.72 -6.53 -2.64
CA ASP A 75 -11.35 -7.05 -2.56
C ASP A 75 -10.52 -6.25 -1.55
N ARG A 76 -10.66 -4.93 -1.60
CA ARG A 76 -9.99 -4.01 -0.68
C ARG A 76 -10.39 -4.22 0.77
N GLU A 77 -11.67 -4.43 1.06
CA GLU A 77 -12.15 -4.73 2.42
C GLU A 77 -11.74 -6.13 2.88
N MET A 78 -11.69 -7.11 1.98
CA MET A 78 -11.19 -8.44 2.30
C MET A 78 -9.72 -8.37 2.73
N VAL A 79 -8.85 -7.75 1.93
CA VAL A 79 -7.44 -7.56 2.29
C VAL A 79 -7.32 -6.79 3.60
N ARG A 80 -8.13 -5.74 3.78
CA ARG A 80 -8.15 -4.96 5.03
C ARG A 80 -8.45 -5.83 6.25
N ARG A 81 -9.37 -6.79 6.18
CA ARG A 81 -9.75 -7.62 7.34
C ARG A 81 -8.61 -8.48 7.84
N GLU A 82 -7.71 -8.87 6.95
CA GLU A 82 -6.55 -9.69 7.24
C GLU A 82 -5.39 -8.91 7.88
N TRP A 83 -5.53 -7.59 8.09
CA TRP A 83 -4.50 -6.74 8.72
C TRP A 83 -3.92 -7.28 10.04
N LYS A 84 -4.69 -8.10 10.75
CA LYS A 84 -4.28 -8.72 12.02
C LYS A 84 -3.08 -9.65 11.85
N HIS A 85 -2.94 -10.30 10.69
CA HIS A 85 -1.81 -11.17 10.36
C HIS A 85 -0.49 -10.40 10.24
N LEU A 86 -0.56 -9.08 9.99
CA LEU A 86 0.62 -8.21 9.96
C LEU A 86 1.16 -7.87 11.35
N SER A 87 0.43 -8.17 12.44
CA SER A 87 0.89 -7.87 13.79
C SER A 87 2.18 -8.63 14.12
N GLY A 88 3.22 -7.91 14.57
CA GLY A 88 4.54 -8.49 14.87
C GLY A 88 5.49 -8.64 13.68
N THR A 89 5.04 -8.41 12.44
CA THR A 89 5.90 -8.54 11.23
C THR A 89 6.71 -7.28 10.89
N GLY A 90 6.51 -6.18 11.62
CA GLY A 90 7.12 -4.88 11.31
C GLY A 90 6.54 -4.20 10.05
N CYS A 91 5.54 -4.81 9.42
CA CYS A 91 4.79 -4.26 8.30
C CYS A 91 3.44 -3.72 8.80
N GLN A 92 2.96 -2.64 8.19
CA GLN A 92 1.67 -2.03 8.55
C GLN A 92 0.85 -1.80 7.29
N MET A 93 -0.47 -1.85 7.47
CA MET A 93 -1.43 -1.57 6.42
C MET A 93 -2.50 -0.62 6.95
N PHE A 94 -2.79 0.45 6.20
CA PHE A 94 -3.80 1.43 6.58
C PHE A 94 -4.50 2.06 5.37
N GLU A 95 -5.64 2.69 5.64
CA GLU A 95 -6.42 3.38 4.61
C GLU A 95 -5.76 4.70 4.20
N GLN A 96 -5.79 5.01 2.91
CA GLN A 96 -5.37 6.32 2.45
C GLN A 96 -6.46 7.36 2.69
N PHE A 97 -6.32 8.13 3.77
CA PHE A 97 -7.16 9.30 3.99
C PHE A 97 -6.65 10.50 3.18
N PRO A 98 -7.55 11.30 2.59
CA PRO A 98 -7.13 12.58 2.02
C PRO A 98 -6.46 13.43 3.12
N PRO A 99 -5.45 14.24 2.79
CA PRO A 99 -4.86 15.16 3.75
C PRO A 99 -5.98 16.03 4.32
N HIS A 100 -6.07 16.09 5.65
CA HIS A 100 -7.00 16.98 6.33
C HIS A 100 -6.72 18.40 5.81
N ARG A 101 -7.72 19.05 5.19
CA ARG A 101 -7.59 20.40 4.64
C ARG A 101 -7.19 21.35 5.78
N LYS A 102 -5.91 21.72 5.87
CA LYS A 102 -5.40 22.74 6.81
C LYS A 102 -5.75 24.17 6.36
N TRP A 103 -6.97 24.42 5.86
CA TRP A 103 -7.35 25.70 5.25
C TRP A 103 -8.37 26.52 6.05
N LEU A 104 -8.32 26.49 7.39
CA LEU A 104 -9.14 27.38 8.23
C LEU A 104 -8.42 27.79 9.52
N LYS A 105 -7.24 28.42 9.43
CA LYS A 105 -6.69 29.29 10.51
C LYS A 105 -5.67 30.29 9.94
N THR A 106 -6.11 31.15 9.02
CA THR A 106 -5.41 32.41 8.71
C THR A 106 -6.42 33.42 8.17
N ALA A 107 -7.41 33.75 9.00
CA ALA A 107 -8.30 34.88 8.78
C ALA A 107 -8.66 35.40 10.16
N GLU A 108 -7.69 36.04 10.83
CA GLU A 108 -7.83 36.91 12.00
C GLU A 108 -6.42 37.28 12.48
N SER A 109 -5.82 38.29 11.84
CA SER A 109 -4.83 39.22 12.42
C SER A 109 -4.64 40.39 11.47
#